data_AF-A0A0M0BT73-F1
#
_entry.id   AF-A0A0M0BT73-F1
#
_cell.length_a   1.000
_cell.length_b   1.000
_cell.length_c   1.000
_cell.angle_alpha   90.00
_cell.angle_beta   90.00
_cell.angle_gamma   90.00
#
_symmetry.space_group_name_H-M   'P 1'
#
loop_
_entity.id
_entity.type
_entity.pdbx_description
1 polymer ?
#
loop_
_entity_poly.entity_id
_entity_poly.type
_entity_poly.pdbx_seq_one_letter_code
_entity_poly.pdbx_strand_id
1 'polypeptide(L)'
;MRASAPISRINSGNDELAEMLRRLDAECRNCAPLTPLKCITRCNVWKLKNELRRLRQTMGKPNFIKDLFNVLKNETRLHILNAIVKGSYSVDQLQQKLKKAGYMHSQDTINEEYLRPLMSVGLAAEVRDEYYATMFGGRLTELLGNFPEFANVLPAHSECYEEALLGALLAGSKTLQEVKTLISPIIVSRVLKRLKTADLIETPEEREYVFFFKSRRDPKKEILSDTERKVYDNIPEKGISVKKLAEKTGLSVRRIYKYLRGLKGKKLVFTRKTPRSYSLTAKGKKLAYLLQELQNLVEETWSSSEQVVRSEKS
;
A
#
# COMPACT_ATOMS: atom_id res chain seq x y z
N MET A 1 -8.51 46.66 -3.39
CA MET A 1 -7.88 45.41 -2.90
C MET A 1 -8.97 44.39 -2.69
N ARG A 2 -9.10 43.37 -3.54
CA ARG A 2 -10.03 42.25 -3.29
C ARG A 2 -9.22 41.10 -2.70
N ALA A 3 -9.58 40.69 -1.49
CA ALA A 3 -9.03 39.54 -0.81
C ALA A 3 -9.41 38.27 -1.61
N SER A 4 -8.41 37.51 -2.03
CA SER A 4 -8.62 36.16 -2.56
C SER A 4 -8.81 35.23 -1.38
N ALA A 5 -9.99 34.62 -1.29
CA ALA A 5 -10.37 33.68 -0.25
C ALA A 5 -9.49 32.40 -0.28
N PRO A 6 -9.27 31.74 0.87
CA PRO A 6 -8.57 30.46 0.92
C PRO A 6 -9.42 29.38 0.25
N ILE A 7 -8.79 28.55 -0.58
CA ILE A 7 -9.41 27.38 -1.20
C ILE A 7 -9.76 26.40 -0.09
N SER A 8 -11.03 26.35 0.29
CA SER A 8 -11.58 25.44 1.30
C SER A 8 -11.95 24.10 0.67
N ARG A 9 -11.55 23.01 1.36
CA ARG A 9 -12.09 21.62 1.38
C ARG A 9 -12.80 21.13 0.12
N ILE A 10 -12.19 20.15 -0.54
CA ILE A 10 -12.59 19.54 -1.82
C ILE A 10 -12.49 18.01 -1.63
N ASN A 11 -13.57 17.30 -1.94
CA ASN A 11 -13.87 15.93 -1.50
C ASN A 11 -13.99 15.01 -2.74
N SER A 12 -13.01 14.13 -2.90
CA SER A 12 -12.92 12.91 -3.74
C SER A 12 -13.62 12.84 -5.13
N GLY A 13 -12.82 12.81 -6.19
CA GLY A 13 -13.12 12.12 -7.46
C GLY A 13 -12.41 12.73 -8.68
N ASN A 14 -12.08 11.91 -9.68
CA ASN A 14 -11.48 12.29 -10.99
C ASN A 14 -12.18 13.48 -11.67
N ASP A 15 -13.49 13.61 -11.41
CA ASP A 15 -14.30 14.73 -11.90
C ASP A 15 -13.92 16.05 -11.25
N GLU A 16 -13.45 16.08 -10.00
CA GLU A 16 -13.20 17.31 -9.24
C GLU A 16 -11.94 18.05 -9.70
N LEU A 17 -10.83 17.36 -9.94
CA LEU A 17 -9.62 17.98 -10.49
C LEU A 17 -9.83 18.38 -11.95
N ALA A 18 -10.47 17.53 -12.76
CA ALA A 18 -10.76 17.83 -14.15
C ALA A 18 -11.75 19.01 -14.28
N GLU A 19 -12.80 19.05 -13.47
CA GLU A 19 -13.77 20.15 -13.40
C GLU A 19 -13.12 21.44 -12.91
N MET A 20 -12.27 21.37 -11.86
CA MET A 20 -11.46 22.51 -11.41
C MET A 20 -10.61 23.05 -12.55
N LEU A 21 -9.89 22.18 -13.27
CA LEU A 21 -9.05 22.59 -14.40
C LEU A 21 -9.87 23.20 -15.54
N ARG A 22 -11.05 22.65 -15.87
CA ARG A 22 -11.95 23.24 -16.88
C ARG A 22 -12.42 24.64 -16.49
N ARG A 23 -12.78 24.84 -15.21
CA ARG A 23 -13.18 26.17 -14.69
C ARG A 23 -12.03 27.17 -14.78
N LEU A 24 -10.85 26.78 -14.33
CA LEU A 24 -9.65 27.60 -14.40
C LEU A 24 -9.25 27.92 -15.86
N ASP A 25 -9.46 26.99 -16.78
CA ASP A 25 -9.23 27.20 -18.22
C ASP A 25 -10.22 28.19 -18.83
N ALA A 26 -11.50 28.11 -18.48
CA ALA A 26 -12.50 29.08 -18.90
C ALA A 26 -12.16 30.48 -18.37
N GLU A 27 -11.76 30.60 -17.10
CA GLU A 27 -11.29 31.87 -16.52
C GLU A 27 -10.04 32.39 -17.24
N CYS A 28 -9.10 31.52 -17.58
CA CYS A 28 -7.87 31.90 -18.27
C CYS A 28 -8.13 32.37 -19.72
N ARG A 29 -9.04 31.72 -20.45
CA ARG A 29 -9.45 32.14 -21.81
C ARG A 29 -10.08 33.52 -21.83
N ASN A 30 -10.78 33.88 -20.76
CA ASN A 30 -11.38 35.19 -20.57
C ASN A 30 -10.41 36.22 -19.95
N CYS A 31 -9.18 35.82 -19.63
CA CYS A 31 -8.18 36.69 -19.03
C CYS A 31 -7.48 37.54 -20.10
N ALA A 32 -7.50 38.87 -19.93
CA ALA A 32 -6.73 39.81 -20.75
C ALA A 32 -5.55 40.38 -19.93
N PRO A 33 -4.43 39.62 -19.77
CA PRO A 33 -3.29 40.13 -19.02
C PRO A 33 -2.62 41.27 -19.79
N LEU A 34 -2.25 42.34 -19.08
CA LEU A 34 -1.53 43.48 -19.66
C LEU A 34 -0.19 43.07 -20.30
N THR A 35 0.45 42.02 -19.78
CA THR A 35 1.68 41.42 -20.35
C THR A 35 1.77 39.92 -20.05
N PRO A 36 2.48 39.13 -20.87
CA PRO A 36 2.75 37.71 -20.59
C PRO A 36 3.43 37.47 -19.23
N LEU A 37 4.34 38.37 -18.82
CA LEU A 37 5.03 38.30 -17.53
C LEU A 37 4.06 38.37 -16.34
N LYS A 38 2.96 39.12 -16.46
CA LYS A 38 1.94 39.19 -15.41
C LYS A 38 1.20 37.86 -15.26
N CYS A 39 0.98 37.15 -16.36
CA CYS A 39 0.40 35.80 -16.33
C CYS A 39 1.35 34.81 -15.63
N ILE A 40 2.63 34.78 -16.03
CA ILE A 40 3.65 33.88 -15.46
C ILE A 40 3.82 34.10 -13.95
N THR A 41 3.87 35.36 -13.52
CA THR A 41 4.23 35.69 -12.12
C THR A 41 3.03 35.69 -11.16
N ARG A 42 1.83 36.02 -11.65
CA ARG A 42 0.65 36.27 -10.80
C ARG A 42 -0.58 35.42 -11.09
N CYS A 43 -0.62 34.65 -12.18
CA CYS A 43 -1.77 33.81 -12.50
C CYS A 43 -1.68 32.45 -11.82
N ASN A 44 -2.63 32.14 -10.93
CA ASN A 44 -2.70 30.85 -10.26
C ASN A 44 -3.00 29.71 -11.25
N VAL A 45 -3.79 29.96 -12.30
CA VAL A 45 -4.05 28.99 -13.36
C VAL A 45 -2.75 28.62 -14.08
N TRP A 46 -1.97 29.61 -14.47
CA TRP A 46 -0.69 29.38 -15.14
C TRP A 46 0.28 28.58 -14.24
N LYS A 47 0.36 28.94 -12.95
CA LYS A 47 1.19 28.22 -11.96
C LYS A 47 0.77 26.76 -11.84
N LEU A 48 -0.53 26.49 -11.71
CA LEU A 48 -1.07 25.13 -11.60
C LEU A 48 -0.82 24.32 -12.87
N LYS A 49 -1.05 24.89 -14.05
CA LYS A 49 -0.73 24.23 -15.34
C LYS A 49 0.74 23.89 -15.43
N ASN A 50 1.62 24.82 -15.09
CA ASN A 50 3.05 24.61 -15.13
C ASN A 50 3.51 23.53 -14.13
N GLU A 51 2.90 23.50 -12.94
CA GLU A 51 3.12 22.45 -11.95
C GLU A 51 2.71 21.07 -12.49
N LEU A 52 1.50 20.94 -13.07
CA LEU A 52 1.02 19.69 -13.67
C LEU A 52 1.90 19.22 -14.82
N ARG A 53 2.42 20.14 -15.66
CA ARG A 53 3.35 19.79 -16.74
C ARG A 53 4.65 19.20 -16.19
N ARG A 54 5.24 19.83 -15.17
CA ARG A 54 6.46 19.32 -14.51
C ARG A 54 6.20 17.98 -13.83
N LEU A 55 5.07 17.86 -13.14
CA LEU A 55 4.67 16.62 -12.48
C LEU A 55 4.51 15.47 -13.48
N ARG A 56 3.92 15.72 -14.66
CA ARG A 56 3.83 14.73 -15.74
C ARG A 56 5.20 14.26 -16.21
N GLN A 57 6.17 15.15 -16.38
CA GLN A 57 7.53 14.74 -16.75
C GLN A 57 8.13 13.82 -15.69
N THR A 58 7.89 14.12 -14.41
CA THR A 58 8.35 13.30 -13.28
C THR A 58 7.64 11.95 -13.21
N MET A 59 6.32 11.92 -13.37
CA MET A 59 5.49 10.72 -13.33
C MET A 59 5.77 9.76 -14.49
N GLY A 60 6.27 10.27 -15.63
CA GLY A 60 6.63 9.45 -16.79
C GLY A 60 7.86 8.58 -16.59
N LYS A 61 8.56 8.70 -15.46
CA LYS A 61 9.70 7.86 -15.12
C LYS A 61 9.19 6.45 -14.74
N PRO A 62 9.84 5.37 -15.22
CA PRO A 62 9.38 3.99 -14.99
C PRO A 62 9.33 3.60 -13.50
N ASN A 63 10.13 4.25 -12.65
CA ASN A 63 10.21 3.97 -11.22
C ASN A 63 9.41 4.97 -10.36
N PHE A 64 8.57 5.84 -10.95
CA PHE A 64 7.92 6.92 -10.22
C PHE A 64 7.16 6.45 -8.97
N ILE A 65 6.32 5.42 -9.08
CA ILE A 65 5.57 4.87 -7.93
C ILE A 65 6.50 4.38 -6.83
N LYS A 66 7.59 3.71 -7.20
CA LYS A 66 8.60 3.24 -6.25
C LYS A 66 9.27 4.40 -5.54
N ASP A 67 9.69 5.41 -6.29
CA ASP A 67 10.35 6.59 -5.75
C ASP A 67 9.40 7.36 -4.83
N LEU A 68 8.14 7.52 -5.22
CA LEU A 68 7.08 8.13 -4.43
C LEU A 68 6.91 7.40 -3.10
N PHE A 69 6.69 6.09 -3.10
CA PHE A 69 6.54 5.34 -1.85
C PHE A 69 7.79 5.41 -0.98
N ASN A 70 8.99 5.34 -1.56
CA ASN A 70 10.23 5.47 -0.80
C ASN A 70 10.42 6.88 -0.19
N VAL A 71 9.95 7.93 -0.85
CA VAL A 71 9.91 9.29 -0.28
C VAL A 71 8.96 9.36 0.91
N LEU A 72 7.77 8.77 0.78
CA LEU A 72 6.73 8.80 1.83
C LEU A 72 7.04 7.89 3.03
N LYS A 73 7.88 6.87 2.87
CA LYS A 73 8.34 5.99 3.96
C LYS A 73 9.39 6.62 4.88
N ASN A 74 9.58 7.93 4.82
CA ASN A 74 10.46 8.67 5.72
C ASN A 74 9.62 9.63 6.58
N GLU A 75 9.65 9.41 7.90
CA GLU A 75 8.85 10.16 8.87
C GLU A 75 9.15 11.67 8.83
N THR A 76 10.42 12.05 8.74
CA THR A 76 10.84 13.46 8.68
C THR A 76 10.33 14.13 7.40
N ARG A 77 10.35 13.44 6.26
CA ARG A 77 9.78 13.95 5.00
C ARG A 77 8.28 14.16 5.10
N LEU A 78 7.54 13.22 5.70
CA LEU A 78 6.11 13.41 5.95
C LEU A 78 5.85 14.57 6.91
N HIS A 79 6.67 14.77 7.93
CA HIS A 79 6.54 15.89 8.84
C HIS A 79 6.73 17.24 8.12
N ILE A 80 7.76 17.35 7.27
CA ILE A 80 7.97 18.54 6.44
C ILE A 80 6.80 18.73 5.49
N LEU A 81 6.36 17.68 4.79
CA LEU A 81 5.23 17.75 3.87
C LEU A 81 3.95 18.27 4.58
N ASN A 82 3.63 17.73 5.75
CA ASN A 82 2.53 18.20 6.60
C ASN A 82 2.67 19.66 7.04
N ALA A 83 3.90 20.15 7.21
CA ALA A 83 4.14 21.55 7.55
C ALA A 83 3.89 22.46 6.35
N ILE A 84 4.46 22.13 5.17
CA ILE A 84 4.40 22.96 3.96
C ILE A 84 3.04 22.93 3.25
N VAL A 85 2.15 21.99 3.60
CA VAL A 85 0.72 22.05 3.21
C VAL A 85 0.00 23.21 3.89
N LYS A 86 0.44 23.64 5.08
CA LYS A 86 -0.19 24.72 5.86
C LYS A 86 0.33 26.11 5.48
N GLY A 87 1.32 26.22 4.59
CA GLY A 87 1.91 27.48 4.17
C GLY A 87 3.30 27.29 3.56
N SER A 88 3.91 28.39 3.12
CA SER A 88 5.29 28.40 2.61
C SER A 88 6.29 28.60 3.74
N TYR A 89 7.45 27.94 3.66
CA TYR A 89 8.49 28.01 4.69
C TYR A 89 9.88 28.08 4.10
N SER A 90 10.75 28.92 4.67
CA SER A 90 12.19 28.85 4.43
C SER A 90 12.81 27.63 5.14
N VAL A 91 14.04 27.26 4.75
CA VAL A 91 14.79 26.17 5.39
C VAL A 91 14.99 26.44 6.89
N ASP A 92 15.26 27.69 7.27
CA ASP A 92 15.37 28.11 8.67
C ASP A 92 14.09 27.82 9.46
N GLN A 93 12.95 28.19 8.90
CA GLN A 93 11.66 27.98 9.55
C GLN A 93 11.34 26.48 9.68
N LEU A 94 11.66 25.69 8.65
CA LEU A 94 11.53 24.23 8.70
C LEU A 94 12.45 23.61 9.74
N GLN A 95 13.71 24.06 9.84
CA GLN A 95 14.65 23.59 10.84
C GLN A 95 14.15 23.87 12.26
N GLN A 96 13.61 25.07 12.52
CA GLN A 96 13.03 25.40 13.83
C GLN A 96 11.79 24.55 14.14
N LYS A 97 10.94 24.24 13.15
CA LYS A 97 9.80 23.34 13.33
C LYS A 97 10.24 21.92 13.64
N LEU A 98 11.22 21.40 12.91
CA LEU A 98 11.79 20.07 13.12
C LEU A 98 12.42 19.96 14.51
N LYS A 99 13.17 20.98 14.94
CA LYS A 99 13.76 21.04 16.30
C LYS A 99 12.69 20.96 17.39
N LYS A 100 11.56 21.66 17.21
CA LYS A 100 10.40 21.59 18.14
C LYS A 100 9.75 20.21 18.17
N ALA A 101 9.82 19.45 17.08
CA ALA A 101 9.34 18.08 16.99
C ALA A 101 10.39 17.02 17.41
N GLY A 102 11.56 17.44 17.89
CA GLY A 102 12.63 16.56 18.38
C GLY A 102 13.67 16.17 17.33
N TYR A 103 13.59 16.69 16.10
CA TYR A 103 14.53 16.41 15.02
C TYR A 103 15.63 17.48 14.95
N MET A 104 16.87 17.09 15.22
CA MET A 104 18.04 17.97 15.11
C MET A 104 18.84 17.69 13.84
N HIS A 105 18.59 18.46 12.79
CA HIS A 105 19.26 18.34 11.49
C HIS A 105 19.83 19.67 11.03
N SER A 106 20.94 19.63 10.29
CA SER A 106 21.49 20.81 9.62
C SER A 106 20.58 21.22 8.46
N GLN A 107 20.71 22.47 8.01
CA GLN A 107 20.02 22.94 6.81
C GLN A 107 20.39 22.12 5.58
N ASP A 108 21.66 21.73 5.45
CA ASP A 108 22.13 20.86 4.36
C ASP A 108 21.41 19.52 4.36
N THR A 109 21.27 18.87 5.52
CA THR A 109 20.50 17.62 5.64
C THR A 109 19.02 17.86 5.27
N ILE A 110 18.43 18.98 5.68
CA ILE A 110 17.04 19.30 5.35
C ILE A 110 16.85 19.45 3.83
N ASN A 111 17.77 20.15 3.17
CA ASN A 111 17.74 20.35 1.72
C ASN A 111 17.97 19.04 0.96
N GLU A 112 19.05 18.33 1.27
CA GLU A 112 19.51 17.18 0.49
C GLU A 112 18.71 15.92 0.77
N GLU A 113 18.41 15.63 2.03
CA GLU A 113 17.79 14.36 2.44
C GLU A 113 16.27 14.42 2.52
N TYR A 114 15.67 15.60 2.64
CA TYR A 114 14.22 15.73 2.82
C TYR A 114 13.52 16.54 1.73
N LEU A 115 13.91 17.79 1.49
CA LEU A 115 13.25 18.67 0.53
C LEU A 115 13.50 18.22 -0.92
N ARG A 116 14.76 17.92 -1.29
CA ARG A 116 15.08 17.46 -2.65
C ARG A 116 14.33 16.18 -3.02
N PRO A 117 14.23 15.15 -2.16
CA PRO A 117 13.40 13.98 -2.45
C PRO A 117 11.90 14.30 -2.58
N LEU A 118 11.34 15.20 -1.75
CA LEU A 118 9.94 15.62 -1.89
C LEU A 118 9.68 16.34 -3.22
N MET A 119 10.60 17.20 -3.65
CA MET A 119 10.54 17.89 -4.94
C MET A 119 10.74 16.94 -6.12
N SER A 120 11.62 15.93 -5.99
CA SER A 120 11.94 15.02 -7.08
C SER A 120 10.78 14.12 -7.51
N VAL A 121 9.82 13.87 -6.61
CA VAL A 121 8.54 13.19 -6.89
C VAL A 121 7.36 14.16 -7.01
N GLY A 122 7.63 15.47 -7.00
CA GLY A 122 6.65 16.52 -7.24
C GLY A 122 5.65 16.75 -6.10
N LEU A 123 5.99 16.42 -4.85
CA LEU A 123 5.16 16.69 -3.67
C LEU A 123 5.41 18.08 -3.07
N ALA A 124 6.59 18.63 -3.31
CA ALA A 124 6.99 19.97 -2.87
C ALA A 124 7.51 20.78 -4.06
N ALA A 125 7.48 22.09 -3.93
CA ALA A 125 8.09 23.03 -4.86
C ALA A 125 8.69 24.21 -4.11
N GLU A 126 9.57 24.93 -4.79
CA GLU A 126 10.30 26.08 -4.25
C GLU A 126 10.02 27.33 -5.09
N VAL A 127 9.74 28.44 -4.40
CA VAL A 127 9.64 29.79 -4.98
C VAL A 127 10.31 30.77 -4.02
N ARG A 128 11.34 31.48 -4.49
CA ARG A 128 12.05 32.52 -3.71
C ARG A 128 12.56 32.00 -2.36
N ASP A 129 13.24 30.86 -2.38
CA ASP A 129 13.82 30.21 -1.19
C ASP A 129 12.78 29.77 -0.12
N GLU A 130 11.50 29.75 -0.50
CA GLU A 130 10.41 29.19 0.31
C GLU A 130 9.83 27.93 -0.34
N TYR A 131 9.63 26.91 0.50
CA TYR A 131 9.09 25.61 0.13
C TYR A 131 7.61 25.52 0.47
N TYR A 132 6.82 25.00 -0.46
CA TYR A 132 5.38 24.79 -0.32
C TYR A 132 4.97 23.43 -0.90
N ALA A 133 3.83 22.90 -0.45
CA ALA A 133 3.26 21.69 -1.04
C ALA A 133 2.66 21.99 -2.42
N THR A 134 2.95 21.13 -3.40
CA THR A 134 2.23 21.14 -4.69
C THR A 134 0.77 20.73 -4.48
N MET A 135 -0.10 20.95 -5.47
CA MET A 135 -1.47 20.42 -5.43
C MET A 135 -1.50 18.90 -5.24
N PHE A 136 -0.57 18.19 -5.91
CA PHE A 136 -0.40 16.75 -5.74
C PHE A 136 0.05 16.39 -4.32
N GLY A 137 1.04 17.11 -3.78
CA GLY A 137 1.51 16.94 -2.40
C GLY A 137 0.42 17.20 -1.37
N GLY A 138 -0.41 18.22 -1.57
CA GLY A 138 -1.55 18.56 -0.72
C GLY A 138 -2.59 17.44 -0.66
N ARG A 139 -3.08 16.99 -1.82
CA ARG A 139 -4.05 15.88 -1.91
C ARG A 139 -3.51 14.59 -1.32
N LEU A 140 -2.23 14.30 -1.58
CA LEU A 140 -1.59 13.11 -1.05
C LEU A 140 -1.45 13.17 0.47
N THR A 141 -1.15 14.35 1.03
CA THR A 141 -1.06 14.55 2.48
C THR A 141 -2.40 14.35 3.17
N GLU A 142 -3.49 14.85 2.57
CA GLU A 142 -4.84 14.63 3.06
C GLU A 142 -5.18 13.13 3.11
N LEU A 143 -4.85 12.41 2.04
CA LEU A 143 -5.04 10.96 1.96
C LEU A 143 -4.25 10.20 3.04
N LEU A 144 -2.99 10.57 3.26
CA LEU A 144 -2.14 9.98 4.31
C LEU A 144 -2.61 10.32 5.73
N GLY A 145 -3.38 11.39 5.94
CA GLY A 145 -3.98 11.74 7.23
C GLY A 145 -4.84 10.61 7.82
N ASN A 146 -5.37 9.71 6.98
CA ASN A 146 -6.14 8.55 7.40
C ASN A 146 -5.30 7.40 7.99
N PHE A 147 -3.96 7.46 7.86
CA PHE A 147 -3.03 6.42 8.33
C PHE A 147 -1.68 7.02 8.78
N PRO A 148 -1.61 7.62 9.98
CA PRO A 148 -0.43 8.34 10.46
C PRO A 148 0.82 7.45 10.62
N GLU A 149 0.64 6.14 10.78
CA GLU A 149 1.73 5.17 10.95
C GLU A 149 2.43 4.81 9.63
N PHE A 150 2.00 5.36 8.48
CA PHE A 150 2.45 4.96 7.14
C PHE A 150 3.97 4.87 7.01
N ALA A 151 4.70 5.89 7.48
CA ALA A 151 6.15 5.97 7.34
C ALA A 151 6.92 4.84 8.03
N ASN A 152 6.36 4.28 9.11
CA ASN A 152 7.09 3.37 10.00
C ASN A 152 6.69 1.90 9.79
N VAL A 153 5.64 1.64 9.00
CA VAL A 153 5.07 0.30 8.84
C VAL A 153 5.76 -0.50 7.74
N LEU A 154 6.26 0.16 6.70
CA LEU A 154 6.91 -0.48 5.55
C LEU A 154 8.38 -0.06 5.46
N PRO A 155 9.27 -0.95 4.97
CA PRO A 155 10.69 -0.62 4.88
C PRO A 155 10.95 0.49 3.85
N ALA A 156 11.67 1.52 4.29
CA ALA A 156 12.26 2.51 3.40
C ALA A 156 13.26 1.85 2.44
N HIS A 157 13.38 2.39 1.22
CA HIS A 157 14.30 1.90 0.18
C HIS A 157 14.06 0.44 -0.22
N SER A 158 12.78 0.05 -0.34
CA SER A 158 12.41 -1.26 -0.89
C SER A 158 12.06 -1.14 -2.37
N GLU A 159 12.14 -2.26 -3.09
CA GLU A 159 11.60 -2.43 -4.44
C GLU A 159 10.07 -2.65 -4.44
N CYS A 160 9.38 -2.10 -3.45
CA CYS A 160 7.93 -2.14 -3.27
C CYS A 160 7.30 -3.54 -3.23
N TYR A 161 8.05 -4.56 -2.78
CA TYR A 161 7.54 -5.94 -2.68
C TYR A 161 6.45 -6.10 -1.62
N GLU A 162 6.61 -5.41 -0.49
CA GLU A 162 5.59 -5.37 0.56
C GLU A 162 4.29 -4.74 0.04
N GLU A 163 4.38 -3.60 -0.65
CA GLU A 163 3.27 -2.86 -1.24
C GLU A 163 2.54 -3.69 -2.30
N ALA A 164 3.30 -4.32 -3.22
CA ALA A 164 2.74 -5.19 -4.26
C ALA A 164 2.01 -6.40 -3.67
N LEU A 165 2.58 -7.01 -2.62
CA LEU A 165 1.96 -8.15 -1.95
C LEU A 165 0.69 -7.74 -1.19
N LEU A 166 0.69 -6.60 -0.50
CA LEU A 166 -0.50 -6.08 0.17
C LEU A 166 -1.63 -5.80 -0.83
N GLY A 167 -1.32 -5.18 -1.98
CA GLY A 167 -2.28 -4.97 -3.06
C GLY A 167 -2.85 -6.29 -3.60
N ALA A 168 -2.00 -7.29 -3.82
CA ALA A 168 -2.44 -8.60 -4.29
C ALA A 168 -3.32 -9.36 -3.28
N LEU A 169 -3.07 -9.18 -1.98
CA LEU A 169 -3.86 -9.80 -0.90
C LEU A 169 -5.20 -9.08 -0.67
N LEU A 170 -5.39 -7.86 -1.19
CA LEU A 170 -6.67 -7.15 -1.16
C LEU A 170 -7.74 -7.87 -1.99
N ALA A 171 -7.33 -8.54 -3.07
CA ALA A 171 -8.20 -9.37 -3.91
C ALA A 171 -8.56 -10.73 -3.25
N GLY A 172 -7.94 -11.08 -2.12
CA GLY A 172 -8.19 -12.33 -1.41
C GLY A 172 -6.90 -13.02 -0.94
N SER A 173 -7.07 -14.07 -0.12
CA SER A 173 -5.93 -14.79 0.44
C SER A 173 -5.07 -15.47 -0.62
N LYS A 174 -3.75 -15.45 -0.46
CA LYS A 174 -2.79 -16.08 -1.40
C LYS A 174 -1.99 -17.18 -0.73
N THR A 175 -1.72 -18.25 -1.45
CA THR A 175 -0.83 -19.33 -1.04
C THR A 175 0.64 -18.93 -1.19
N LEU A 176 1.55 -19.64 -0.51
CA LEU A 176 2.99 -19.39 -0.68
C LEU A 176 3.47 -19.48 -2.13
N GLN A 177 2.88 -20.35 -2.95
CA GLN A 177 3.29 -20.48 -4.36
C GLN A 177 2.85 -19.26 -5.17
N GLU A 178 1.62 -18.77 -4.95
CA GLU A 178 1.14 -17.53 -5.58
C GLU A 178 1.94 -16.31 -5.10
N VAL A 179 2.35 -16.27 -3.84
CA VAL A 179 3.25 -15.20 -3.36
C VAL A 179 4.60 -15.24 -4.07
N LYS A 180 5.17 -16.44 -4.29
CA LYS A 180 6.44 -16.60 -5.03
C LYS A 180 6.36 -16.21 -6.51
N THR A 181 5.16 -16.20 -7.10
CA THR A 181 4.98 -15.71 -8.47
C THR A 181 4.83 -14.19 -8.53
N LEU A 182 4.40 -13.55 -7.44
CA LEU A 182 4.21 -12.10 -7.36
C LEU A 182 5.49 -11.34 -7.04
N ILE A 183 6.35 -11.92 -6.19
CA ILE A 183 7.60 -11.28 -5.73
C ILE A 183 8.77 -12.25 -5.84
N SER A 184 10.00 -11.74 -5.88
CA SER A 184 11.20 -12.56 -6.08
C SER A 184 11.32 -13.68 -5.02
N PRO A 185 11.49 -14.96 -5.44
CA PRO A 185 11.54 -16.10 -4.51
C PRO A 185 12.59 -15.99 -3.41
N ILE A 186 13.69 -15.28 -3.67
CA ILE A 186 14.83 -15.09 -2.76
C ILE A 186 14.42 -14.29 -1.51
N ILE A 187 13.49 -13.34 -1.67
CA ILE A 187 13.13 -12.38 -0.63
C ILE A 187 11.76 -12.65 0.01
N VAL A 188 10.95 -13.57 -0.56
CA VAL A 188 9.60 -13.90 -0.08
C VAL A 188 9.57 -14.12 1.43
N SER A 189 10.49 -14.94 1.95
CA SER A 189 10.56 -15.23 3.38
C SER A 189 10.79 -13.98 4.23
N ARG A 190 11.61 -13.04 3.75
CA ARG A 190 11.91 -11.78 4.44
C ARG A 190 10.71 -10.84 4.43
N VAL A 191 10.07 -10.69 3.27
CA VAL A 191 8.86 -9.86 3.08
C VAL A 191 7.73 -10.38 3.99
N LEU A 192 7.42 -11.67 3.94
CA LEU A 192 6.38 -12.28 4.76
C LEU A 192 6.68 -12.15 6.27
N LYS A 193 7.94 -12.32 6.68
CA LYS A 193 8.34 -12.13 8.08
C LYS A 193 8.08 -10.70 8.54
N ARG A 194 8.44 -9.70 7.74
CA ARG A 194 8.23 -8.27 8.06
C ARG A 194 6.77 -7.92 8.15
N LEU A 195 5.99 -8.28 7.13
CA LEU A 195 4.55 -8.02 7.10
C LEU A 195 3.83 -8.67 8.29
N LYS A 196 4.25 -9.87 8.69
CA LYS A 196 3.71 -10.54 9.88
C LYS A 196 4.13 -9.85 11.18
N THR A 197 5.39 -9.38 11.26
CA THR A 197 5.90 -8.66 12.43
C THR A 197 5.20 -7.31 12.60
N ALA A 198 4.85 -6.65 11.49
CA ALA A 198 4.09 -5.40 11.47
C ALA A 198 2.56 -5.59 11.62
N ASP A 199 2.11 -6.83 11.86
CA ASP A 199 0.70 -7.20 12.00
C ASP A 199 -0.18 -6.80 10.79
N LEU A 200 0.39 -6.89 9.58
CA LEU A 200 -0.31 -6.57 8.33
C LEU A 200 -0.89 -7.81 7.65
N ILE A 201 -0.28 -8.97 7.89
CA ILE A 201 -0.75 -10.24 7.37
C ILE A 201 -0.86 -11.24 8.50
N GLU A 202 -1.84 -12.12 8.37
CA GLU A 202 -2.02 -13.28 9.21
C GLU A 202 -1.81 -14.56 8.39
N THR A 203 -1.44 -15.59 9.12
CA THR A 203 -1.41 -16.96 8.62
C THR A 203 -2.33 -17.77 9.52
N PRO A 204 -3.07 -18.75 9.01
CA PRO A 204 -3.83 -19.67 9.85
C PRO A 204 -2.96 -20.17 11.01
N GLU A 205 -3.47 -20.07 12.24
CA GLU A 205 -2.77 -20.52 13.44
C GLU A 205 -2.44 -22.03 13.37
N GLU A 206 -3.24 -22.76 12.59
CA GLU A 206 -3.02 -24.16 12.26
C GLU A 206 -1.73 -24.31 11.44
N ARG A 207 -0.62 -24.58 12.14
CA ARG A 207 0.65 -25.03 11.55
C ARG A 207 0.50 -26.32 10.74
N GLU A 208 -0.60 -27.02 10.93
CA GLU A 208 -0.94 -28.27 10.28
C GLU A 208 -1.39 -27.99 8.86
N TYR A 209 -0.55 -28.41 7.91
CA TYR A 209 -0.80 -28.26 6.47
C TYR A 209 -1.22 -29.59 5.85
N VAL A 210 -1.39 -30.65 6.65
CA VAL A 210 -1.78 -31.99 6.20
C VAL A 210 -3.07 -32.37 6.90
N PHE A 211 -4.12 -32.56 6.11
CA PHE A 211 -5.43 -32.97 6.57
C PHE A 211 -5.77 -34.34 5.99
N PHE A 212 -6.44 -35.14 6.80
CA PHE A 212 -6.89 -36.48 6.48
C PHE A 212 -8.40 -36.46 6.26
N PHE A 213 -8.85 -37.12 5.20
CA PHE A 213 -10.23 -37.12 4.73
C PHE A 213 -10.70 -38.55 4.53
N LYS A 214 -11.97 -38.83 4.82
CA LYS A 214 -12.61 -40.10 4.47
C LYS A 214 -12.74 -40.23 2.95
N SER A 215 -12.43 -41.39 2.42
CA SER A 215 -12.76 -41.73 1.04
C SER A 215 -14.23 -42.14 0.93
N ARG A 216 -14.76 -42.22 -0.30
CA ARG A 216 -16.12 -42.71 -0.57
C ARG A 216 -16.27 -44.23 -0.42
N ARG A 217 -15.22 -44.96 -0.01
CA ARG A 217 -15.29 -46.41 0.17
C ARG A 217 -16.09 -46.77 1.41
N ASP A 218 -16.84 -47.86 1.32
CA ASP A 218 -17.59 -48.41 2.45
C ASP A 218 -16.62 -49.03 3.48
N PRO A 219 -16.55 -48.49 4.71
CA PRO A 219 -15.69 -49.01 5.76
C PRO A 219 -16.12 -50.39 6.26
N LYS A 220 -17.38 -50.81 6.03
CA LYS A 220 -17.88 -52.13 6.48
C LYS A 220 -17.26 -53.30 5.71
N LYS A 221 -16.67 -53.04 4.55
CA LYS A 221 -16.00 -54.05 3.71
C LYS A 221 -14.57 -54.35 4.14
N GLU A 222 -14.05 -53.63 5.14
CA GLU A 222 -12.68 -53.75 5.62
C GLU A 222 -12.67 -54.21 7.08
N ILE A 223 -11.72 -55.08 7.42
CA ILE A 223 -11.50 -55.49 8.81
C ILE A 223 -10.69 -54.40 9.50
N LEU A 224 -11.34 -53.66 10.40
CA LEU A 224 -10.73 -52.60 11.20
C LEU A 224 -10.62 -53.05 12.64
N SER A 225 -9.45 -52.86 13.26
CA SER A 225 -9.34 -52.96 14.72
C SER A 225 -10.18 -51.87 15.39
N ASP A 226 -10.58 -52.09 16.65
CA ASP A 226 -11.40 -51.11 17.40
C ASP A 226 -10.74 -49.73 17.45
N THR A 227 -9.40 -49.69 17.54
CA THR A 227 -8.66 -48.43 17.54
C THR A 227 -8.60 -47.78 16.16
N GLU A 228 -8.46 -48.55 15.09
CA GLU A 228 -8.56 -48.02 13.72
C GLU A 228 -9.96 -47.48 13.42
N ARG A 229 -11.00 -48.19 13.87
CA ARG A 229 -12.40 -47.74 13.75
C ARG A 229 -12.63 -46.44 14.51
N LYS A 230 -12.17 -46.36 15.76
CA LYS A 230 -12.22 -45.12 16.55
C LYS A 230 -11.55 -43.94 15.85
N VAL A 231 -10.36 -44.15 15.26
CA VAL A 231 -9.66 -43.12 14.49
C VAL A 231 -10.44 -42.73 13.23
N TYR A 232 -10.96 -43.71 12.48
CA TYR A 232 -11.73 -43.47 11.26
C TYR A 232 -13.02 -42.69 11.54
N ASP A 233 -13.79 -43.08 12.55
CA ASP A 233 -15.09 -42.47 12.86
C ASP A 233 -14.95 -40.99 13.23
N ASN A 234 -13.84 -40.63 13.88
CA ASN A 234 -13.52 -39.24 14.25
C ASN A 234 -13.03 -38.35 13.10
N ILE A 235 -12.83 -38.88 11.88
CA ILE A 235 -12.48 -38.09 10.70
C ILE A 235 -13.77 -37.50 10.08
N PRO A 236 -13.95 -36.18 10.07
CA PRO A 236 -15.10 -35.53 9.42
C PRO A 236 -14.89 -35.45 7.90
N GLU A 237 -15.96 -35.23 7.14
CA GLU A 237 -15.89 -35.08 5.68
C GLU A 237 -15.07 -33.86 5.24
N LYS A 238 -15.13 -32.77 6.03
CA LYS A 238 -14.32 -31.56 5.82
C LYS A 238 -12.80 -31.76 6.08
N GLY A 239 -12.41 -32.94 6.54
CA GLY A 239 -11.04 -33.29 6.89
C GLY A 239 -10.63 -32.83 8.28
N ILE A 240 -9.61 -33.48 8.83
CA ILE A 240 -9.05 -33.17 10.15
C ILE A 240 -7.54 -33.34 10.15
N SER A 241 -6.88 -32.53 10.96
CA SER A 241 -5.45 -32.61 11.19
C SER A 241 -5.11 -33.65 12.26
N VAL A 242 -3.82 -34.00 12.37
CA VAL A 242 -3.38 -35.08 13.26
C VAL A 242 -3.50 -34.68 14.73
N LYS A 243 -3.18 -33.43 15.10
CA LYS A 243 -3.30 -32.97 16.49
C LYS A 243 -4.75 -32.93 16.94
N LYS A 244 -5.64 -32.36 16.14
CA LYS A 244 -7.08 -32.37 16.44
C LYS A 244 -7.64 -33.79 16.54
N LEU A 245 -7.16 -34.71 15.70
CA LEU A 245 -7.56 -36.11 15.77
C LEU A 245 -6.99 -36.82 17.01
N ALA A 246 -5.76 -36.50 17.41
CA ALA A 246 -5.13 -36.99 18.64
C ALA A 246 -5.92 -36.55 19.89
N GLU A 247 -6.28 -35.26 19.96
CA GLU A 247 -7.10 -34.68 21.02
C GLU A 247 -8.47 -35.38 21.12
N LYS A 248 -9.18 -35.53 19.99
CA LYS A 248 -10.50 -36.19 19.96
C LYS A 248 -10.46 -37.66 20.35
N THR A 249 -9.41 -38.38 19.98
CA THR A 249 -9.32 -39.83 20.21
C THR A 249 -8.64 -40.17 21.53
N GLY A 250 -7.98 -39.22 22.18
CA GLY A 250 -7.14 -39.43 23.36
C GLY A 250 -5.86 -40.22 23.06
N LEU A 251 -5.45 -40.31 21.79
CA LEU A 251 -4.29 -41.08 21.37
C LEU A 251 -3.09 -40.17 21.10
N SER A 252 -1.88 -40.67 21.33
CA SER A 252 -0.67 -39.95 20.93
C SER A 252 -0.60 -39.75 19.41
N VAL A 253 0.00 -38.62 18.99
CA VAL A 253 0.26 -38.29 17.58
C VAL A 253 0.95 -39.43 16.82
N ARG A 254 1.93 -40.10 17.45
CA ARG A 254 2.63 -41.25 16.85
C ARG A 254 1.68 -42.42 16.56
N ARG A 255 0.76 -42.74 17.48
CA ARG A 255 -0.26 -43.79 17.27
C ARG A 255 -1.25 -43.40 16.19
N ILE A 256 -1.67 -42.14 16.14
CA ILE A 256 -2.55 -41.62 15.08
C ILE A 256 -1.91 -41.83 13.71
N TYR A 257 -0.65 -41.44 13.51
CA TYR A 257 0.06 -41.68 12.25
C TYR A 257 0.15 -43.17 11.87
N LYS A 258 0.37 -44.06 12.85
CA LYS A 258 0.37 -45.51 12.63
C LYS A 258 -0.97 -45.98 12.06
N TYR A 259 -2.08 -45.61 12.68
CA TYR A 259 -3.42 -46.02 12.24
C TYR A 259 -3.84 -45.34 10.92
N LEU A 260 -3.54 -44.06 10.74
CA LEU A 260 -3.78 -43.36 9.48
C LEU A 260 -3.01 -43.98 8.31
N ARG A 261 -1.80 -44.50 8.54
CA ARG A 261 -1.04 -45.25 7.52
C ARG A 261 -1.77 -46.53 7.12
N GLY A 262 -2.30 -47.29 8.10
CA GLY A 262 -3.12 -48.49 7.85
C GLY A 262 -4.41 -48.17 7.07
N LEU A 263 -5.17 -47.17 7.53
CA LEU A 263 -6.39 -46.69 6.85
C LEU A 263 -6.12 -46.17 5.43
N LYS A 264 -4.96 -45.56 5.20
CA LYS A 264 -4.53 -45.13 3.86
C LYS A 264 -4.19 -46.33 2.97
N GLY A 265 -3.53 -47.37 3.50
CA GLY A 265 -3.29 -48.63 2.80
C GLY A 265 -4.59 -49.32 2.35
N LYS A 266 -5.61 -49.31 3.22
CA LYS A 266 -6.98 -49.78 2.94
C LYS A 266 -7.79 -48.84 2.02
N LYS A 267 -7.21 -47.70 1.61
CA LYS A 267 -7.83 -46.64 0.78
C LYS A 267 -9.12 -46.06 1.40
N LEU A 268 -9.29 -46.15 2.72
CA LEU A 268 -10.41 -45.56 3.46
C LEU A 268 -10.17 -44.09 3.79
N VAL A 269 -8.90 -43.67 3.81
CA VAL A 269 -8.49 -42.30 4.11
C VAL A 269 -7.50 -41.83 3.06
N PHE A 270 -7.62 -40.56 2.66
CA PHE A 270 -6.61 -39.89 1.83
C PHE A 270 -6.13 -38.60 2.50
N THR A 271 -4.97 -38.13 2.05
CA THR A 271 -4.32 -36.93 2.58
C THR A 271 -4.42 -35.81 1.56
N ARG A 272 -4.86 -34.62 1.97
CA ARG A 272 -4.64 -33.39 1.20
C ARG A 272 -3.74 -32.45 1.97
N LYS A 273 -2.83 -31.82 1.25
CA LYS A 273 -2.05 -30.71 1.80
C LYS A 273 -2.86 -29.44 1.57
N THR A 274 -3.27 -28.76 2.63
CA THR A 274 -3.80 -27.40 2.50
C THR A 274 -2.59 -26.46 2.48
N PRO A 275 -2.40 -25.70 1.39
CA PRO A 275 -1.31 -24.74 1.33
C PRO A 275 -1.54 -23.68 2.41
N ARG A 276 -0.45 -23.22 3.03
CA ARG A 276 -0.52 -22.04 3.89
C ARG A 276 -0.99 -20.87 3.03
N SER A 277 -2.15 -20.32 3.37
CA SER A 277 -2.65 -19.06 2.84
C SER A 277 -2.22 -17.91 3.75
N TYR A 278 -2.03 -16.75 3.14
CA TYR A 278 -1.79 -15.49 3.79
C TYR A 278 -3.02 -14.60 3.53
N SER A 279 -3.54 -13.96 4.56
CA SER A 279 -4.63 -12.99 4.47
C SER A 279 -4.23 -11.67 5.11
N LEU A 280 -4.90 -10.58 4.72
CA LEU A 280 -4.71 -9.28 5.37
C LEU A 280 -5.45 -9.25 6.71
N THR A 281 -4.77 -8.73 7.73
CA THR A 281 -5.41 -8.31 8.99
C THR A 281 -6.27 -7.06 8.75
N ALA A 282 -7.02 -6.60 9.75
CA ALA A 282 -7.73 -5.32 9.66
C ALA A 282 -6.78 -4.13 9.37
N LYS A 283 -5.63 -4.11 10.05
CA LYS A 283 -4.56 -3.11 9.81
C LYS A 283 -4.00 -3.23 8.39
N GLY A 284 -3.72 -4.45 7.94
CA GLY A 284 -3.25 -4.73 6.58
C GLY A 284 -4.22 -4.29 5.50
N LYS A 285 -5.53 -4.53 5.68
CA LYS A 285 -6.57 -4.06 4.77
C LYS A 285 -6.58 -2.54 4.67
N LYS A 286 -6.56 -1.84 5.81
CA LYS A 286 -6.54 -0.37 5.83
C LYS A 286 -5.34 0.20 5.06
N LEU A 287 -4.14 -0.35 5.28
CA LEU A 287 -2.94 0.06 4.55
C LEU A 287 -3.03 -0.29 3.05
N ALA A 288 -3.53 -1.47 2.71
CA ALA A 288 -3.66 -1.90 1.32
C ALA A 288 -4.67 -1.03 0.54
N TYR A 289 -5.79 -0.63 1.16
CA TYR A 289 -6.73 0.34 0.57
C TYR A 289 -6.06 1.70 0.35
N LEU A 290 -5.33 2.20 1.35
CA LEU A 290 -4.60 3.46 1.22
C LEU A 290 -3.58 3.42 0.06
N LEU A 291 -2.83 2.33 -0.09
CA LEU A 291 -1.90 2.14 -1.20
C LEU A 291 -2.63 2.15 -2.55
N GLN A 292 -3.81 1.54 -2.63
CA GLN A 292 -4.66 1.57 -3.82
C GLN A 292 -5.18 2.98 -4.11
N GLU A 293 -5.64 3.72 -3.09
CA GLU A 293 -6.07 5.11 -3.23
C GLU A 293 -4.93 6.02 -3.68
N LEU A 294 -3.71 5.81 -3.18
CA LEU A 294 -2.52 6.53 -3.61
C LEU A 294 -2.21 6.27 -5.10
N GLN A 295 -2.30 5.03 -5.54
CA GLN A 295 -2.14 4.69 -6.96
C GLN A 295 -3.23 5.33 -7.82
N ASN A 296 -4.49 5.27 -7.38
CA ASN A 296 -5.60 5.92 -8.07
C ASN A 296 -5.39 7.44 -8.19
N LEU A 297 -4.90 8.09 -7.12
CA LEU A 297 -4.58 9.52 -7.13
C LEU A 297 -3.47 9.84 -8.16
N VAL A 298 -2.46 8.97 -8.28
CA VAL A 298 -1.41 9.13 -9.30
C VAL A 298 -2.00 9.02 -10.70
N GLU A 299 -2.81 8.00 -10.97
CA GLU A 299 -3.45 7.80 -12.29
C GLU A 299 -4.42 8.92 -12.67
N GLU A 300 -5.21 9.40 -11.69
CA GLU A 300 -6.07 10.58 -11.85
C GLU A 300 -5.25 11.82 -12.20
N THR A 301 -4.17 12.06 -11.46
CA THR A 301 -3.32 13.23 -11.66
C THR A 301 -2.61 13.15 -13.02
N TRP A 302 -2.15 11.96 -13.40
CA TRP A 302 -1.57 11.68 -14.71
C TRP A 302 -2.56 12.00 -15.84
N SER A 303 -3.76 11.43 -15.77
CA SER A 303 -4.83 11.61 -16.76
C SER A 303 -5.23 13.09 -16.89
N SER A 304 -5.36 13.79 -15.77
CA SER A 304 -5.69 15.22 -15.73
C SER A 304 -4.58 16.08 -16.34
N SER A 305 -3.31 15.75 -16.06
CA SER A 305 -2.16 16.44 -16.66
C SER A 305 -2.10 16.26 -18.18
N GLU A 306 -2.61 15.14 -18.70
CA GLU A 306 -2.65 14.90 -20.14
C GLU A 306 -3.66 15.79 -20.85
N GLN A 307 -4.83 16.02 -20.25
CA GLN A 307 -5.85 16.94 -20.81
C GLN A 307 -5.32 18.37 -20.92
N VAL A 308 -4.59 18.83 -19.90
CA VAL A 308 -3.96 20.16 -19.90
C VAL A 308 -2.98 20.30 -21.07
N VAL A 309 -2.13 19.31 -21.32
CA VAL A 309 -1.16 19.34 -22.44
C VAL A 309 -1.84 19.25 -23.82
N ARG A 310 -2.94 18.50 -23.94
CA ARG A 310 -3.67 18.37 -25.23
C ARG A 310 -4.44 19.63 -25.60
N SER A 311 -5.00 20.33 -24.61
CA SER A 311 -5.78 21.58 -24.80
C SER A 311 -5.02 22.74 -25.43
N GLU A 312 -3.69 22.65 -25.54
CA GLU A 312 -2.81 23.69 -26.09
C GLU A 312 -2.39 23.43 -27.54
N LYS A 313 -2.68 22.23 -28.06
CA LYS A 313 -2.42 21.86 -29.46
C LYS A 313 -3.63 22.11 -30.37
N SER A 314 -4.75 22.56 -29.82
CA SER A 314 -6.00 22.90 -30.51
C SER A 314 -6.24 24.39 -30.42
#